data_AF-A0A1J5QL02-F1
#
_entry.id   AF-A0A1J5QL02-F1
#
_cell.length_a   1.000
_cell.length_b   1.000
_cell.length_c   1.000
_cell.angle_alpha   90.00
_cell.angle_beta   90.00
_cell.angle_gamma   90.00
#
_symmetry.space_group_name_H-M   'P 1'
#
loop_
_entity.id
_entity.type
_entity.pdbx_description
1 polymer ?
#
loop_
_entity_poly.entity_id
_entity_poly.type
_entity_poly.pdbx_seq_one_letter_code
_entity_poly.pdbx_strand_id
1 'polypeptide(L)'
;MHKASQAHTPAAPAPELPFGATLRKLIWILPISFAVPVVILLLAVTYASDESRPSKTSLAVSAGAIAKRIAPVARVMIASSPTAAAKWGAASLAITQAPAAAQHVSAASAPASTETGGPSAMLALTKRKNCLACHALDHKVVGPAYQAVAAQYAGKPGAEQMLVSAVLLGHVGTWGPVPMPANADVTPAPAKALVTWILGLN
;
A
#
# COMPACT_ATOMS: atom_id res chain seq x y z
N MET A 1 -58.41 -6.11 77.86
CA MET A 1 -56.96 -6.12 78.16
C MET A 1 -56.35 -7.42 77.66
N HIS A 2 -55.91 -7.48 76.40
CA HIS A 2 -55.02 -8.54 75.94
C HIS A 2 -54.02 -7.89 74.99
N LYS A 3 -52.82 -7.65 75.51
CA LYS A 3 -51.67 -7.09 74.82
C LYS A 3 -50.64 -8.22 74.66
N ALA A 4 -49.92 -8.16 73.54
CA ALA A 4 -48.75 -8.95 73.16
C ALA A 4 -49.05 -10.40 72.71
N SER A 5 -48.33 -10.98 71.75
CA SER A 5 -46.96 -10.68 71.35
C SER A 5 -46.73 -11.15 69.91
N GLN A 6 -46.31 -10.28 69.00
CA GLN A 6 -45.79 -10.70 67.70
C GLN A 6 -44.28 -10.83 67.80
N ALA A 7 -43.77 -12.04 67.59
CA ALA A 7 -42.36 -12.37 67.62
C ALA A 7 -41.63 -11.73 66.42
N HIS A 8 -40.56 -10.99 66.70
CA HIS A 8 -39.69 -10.40 65.70
C HIS A 8 -38.67 -11.45 65.23
N THR A 9 -38.79 -11.91 63.98
CA THR A 9 -37.82 -12.83 63.37
C THR A 9 -36.56 -12.04 62.97
N PRO A 10 -35.34 -12.48 63.32
CA PRO A 10 -34.13 -11.78 62.91
C PRO A 10 -33.90 -11.90 61.41
N ALA A 11 -33.63 -10.76 60.76
CA ALA A 11 -33.33 -10.67 59.34
C ALA A 11 -32.04 -11.45 59.00
N ALA A 12 -32.10 -12.25 57.93
CA ALA A 12 -30.96 -13.01 57.43
C ALA A 12 -29.84 -12.07 56.92
N PRO A 13 -28.55 -12.45 57.07
CA PRO A 13 -27.43 -11.65 56.59
C PRO A 13 -27.42 -11.58 55.05
N ALA A 14 -27.20 -10.38 54.51
CA ALA A 14 -27.17 -10.11 53.08
C ALA A 14 -25.99 -10.84 52.38
N PRO A 15 -26.17 -11.29 51.13
CA PRO A 15 -25.09 -11.95 50.37
C PRO A 15 -24.02 -10.93 49.97
N GLU A 16 -22.78 -11.14 50.42
CA GLU A 16 -21.62 -10.38 49.94
C GLU A 16 -21.39 -10.65 48.45
N LEU A 17 -21.39 -9.59 47.64
CA LEU A 17 -21.17 -9.68 46.21
C LEU A 17 -19.67 -9.89 45.89
N PRO A 18 -19.30 -10.85 45.01
CA PRO A 18 -17.92 -11.30 44.78
C PRO A 18 -17.02 -10.33 44.00
N PHE A 19 -17.38 -9.05 43.88
CA PHE A 19 -16.79 -8.11 42.92
C PHE A 19 -15.55 -7.33 43.42
N GLY A 20 -15.18 -7.45 44.69
CA GLY A 20 -14.09 -6.65 45.27
C GLY A 20 -12.71 -6.90 44.62
N ALA A 21 -12.40 -8.16 44.31
CA ALA A 21 -11.15 -8.52 43.64
C ALA A 21 -11.13 -8.15 42.16
N THR A 22 -12.28 -8.18 41.50
CA THR A 22 -12.44 -7.90 40.06
C THR A 22 -12.43 -6.39 39.78
N LEU A 23 -12.99 -5.58 40.67
CA LEU A 23 -13.03 -4.11 40.52
C LEU A 23 -11.63 -3.49 40.66
N ARG A 24 -10.80 -3.97 41.61
CA ARG A 24 -9.40 -3.53 41.73
C ARG A 24 -8.57 -3.91 40.50
N LYS A 25 -8.79 -5.07 39.90
CA LYS A 25 -8.11 -5.47 38.65
C LYS A 25 -8.56 -4.61 37.47
N LEU A 26 -9.86 -4.31 37.36
CA LEU A 26 -10.39 -3.47 36.29
C LEU A 26 -9.85 -2.03 36.32
N ILE A 27 -9.69 -1.45 37.51
CA ILE A 27 -9.11 -0.12 37.71
C ILE A 27 -7.68 -0.01 37.18
N TRP A 28 -6.90 -1.10 37.22
CA TRP A 28 -5.53 -1.13 36.68
C TRP A 28 -5.47 -1.55 35.21
N ILE A 29 -6.33 -2.47 34.76
CA ILE A 29 -6.32 -2.98 33.38
C ILE A 29 -6.81 -1.93 32.37
N LEU A 30 -7.79 -1.11 32.74
CA LEU A 30 -8.37 -0.10 31.86
C LEU A 30 -7.36 0.99 31.42
N PRO A 31 -6.59 1.63 32.34
CA PRO A 31 -5.60 2.62 31.93
C PRO A 31 -4.39 1.97 31.23
N ILE A 32 -3.99 0.75 31.60
CA ILE A 32 -2.88 0.04 30.92
C ILE A 32 -3.26 -0.30 29.47
N SER A 33 -4.50 -0.76 29.23
CA SER A 33 -4.97 -1.08 27.88
C SER A 33 -5.08 0.15 26.98
N PHE A 34 -5.20 1.35 27.55
CA PHE A 34 -5.18 2.60 26.81
C PHE A 34 -3.77 3.18 26.66
N ALA A 35 -2.94 3.09 27.71
CA ALA A 35 -1.59 3.61 27.72
C ALA A 35 -0.65 2.82 26.80
N VAL A 36 -0.75 1.48 26.78
CA VAL A 36 0.11 0.61 25.95
C VAL A 36 0.01 0.94 24.45
N PRO A 37 -1.19 0.99 23.81
CA PRO A 37 -1.28 1.33 22.39
C PRO A 37 -0.85 2.77 22.11
N VAL A 38 -1.09 3.73 23.02
CA VAL A 38 -0.63 5.11 22.87
C VAL A 38 0.89 5.20 22.93
N VAL A 39 1.53 4.49 23.86
CA VAL A 39 3.00 4.42 23.96
C VAL A 39 3.61 3.73 22.73
N ILE A 40 3.01 2.66 22.24
CA ILE A 40 3.44 1.98 20.99
C ILE A 40 3.32 2.93 19.79
N LEU A 41 2.22 3.68 19.70
CA LEU A 41 2.02 4.65 18.61
C LEU A 41 3.05 5.78 18.69
N LEU A 42 3.31 6.31 19.88
CA LEU A 42 4.34 7.33 20.10
C LEU A 42 5.73 6.81 19.72
N LEU A 43 6.08 5.58 20.14
CA LEU A 43 7.34 4.92 19.77
C LEU A 43 7.45 4.69 18.25
N ALA A 44 6.36 4.34 17.58
CA ALA A 44 6.35 4.18 16.13
C ALA A 44 6.53 5.52 15.40
N VAL A 45 5.91 6.60 15.90
CA VAL A 45 6.06 7.96 15.36
C VAL A 45 7.47 8.48 15.59
N THR A 46 8.07 8.26 16.78
CA THR A 46 9.46 8.65 17.04
C THR A 46 10.44 7.83 16.22
N TYR A 47 10.25 6.51 16.11
CA TYR A 47 11.05 5.65 15.23
C TYR A 47 10.93 6.05 13.75
N ALA A 48 9.73 6.43 13.30
CA ALA A 48 9.54 6.93 11.96
C ALA A 48 10.19 8.31 11.75
N SER A 49 10.39 9.09 12.81
CA SER A 49 11.01 10.42 12.76
C SER A 49 12.52 10.40 12.96
N ASP A 50 13.08 9.31 13.50
CA ASP A 50 14.52 9.14 13.69
C ASP A 50 15.20 8.69 12.39
N GLU A 51 16.31 9.36 12.05
CA GLU A 51 17.13 9.14 10.84
C GLU A 51 17.83 7.76 10.84
N SER A 52 17.65 6.94 11.88
CA SER A 52 18.22 5.59 12.02
C SER A 52 17.47 4.48 11.25
N ARG A 53 16.60 4.84 10.29
CA ARG A 53 16.06 3.87 9.33
C ARG A 53 17.22 3.15 8.63
N PRO A 54 17.19 1.81 8.49
CA PRO A 54 18.09 1.15 7.56
C PRO A 54 17.76 1.67 6.17
N SER A 55 18.63 2.52 5.65
CA SER A 55 18.49 3.08 4.31
C SER A 55 18.24 1.95 3.32
N LYS A 56 17.37 2.18 2.33
CA LYS A 56 17.12 1.26 1.21
C LYS A 56 18.39 1.00 0.35
N THR A 57 19.55 1.50 0.76
CA THR A 57 20.90 1.12 0.31
C THR A 57 21.58 0.03 1.15
N SER A 58 20.88 -0.65 2.08
CA SER A 58 21.39 -1.90 2.64
C SER A 58 21.66 -2.90 1.50
N LEU A 59 22.92 -3.33 1.38
CA LEU A 59 23.45 -4.24 0.35
C LEU A 59 22.65 -5.55 0.21
N ALA A 60 21.81 -5.87 1.19
CA ALA A 60 20.88 -7.00 1.18
C ALA A 60 19.73 -6.88 0.16
N VAL A 61 19.37 -5.67 -0.30
CA VAL A 61 18.29 -5.43 -1.29
C VAL A 61 18.82 -4.62 -2.48
N SER A 62 20.10 -4.77 -2.83
CA SER A 62 20.60 -4.21 -4.09
C SER A 62 20.19 -5.11 -5.26
N ALA A 63 19.82 -4.52 -6.40
CA ALA A 63 19.50 -5.26 -7.62
C ALA A 63 20.60 -6.26 -8.03
N GLY A 64 21.87 -5.99 -7.67
CA GLY A 64 22.99 -6.91 -7.86
C GLY A 64 22.94 -8.17 -6.99
N ALA A 65 22.46 -8.07 -5.75
CA ALA A 65 22.29 -9.24 -4.87
C ALA A 65 21.17 -10.16 -5.34
N ILE A 66 20.11 -9.59 -5.92
CA ILE A 66 18.99 -10.33 -6.52
C ILE A 66 19.43 -10.97 -7.85
N ALA A 67 20.15 -10.23 -8.71
CA ALA A 67 20.66 -10.74 -9.98
C ALA A 67 21.61 -11.94 -9.80
N LYS A 68 22.41 -11.96 -8.72
CA LYS A 68 23.31 -13.08 -8.42
C LYS A 68 22.57 -14.34 -7.95
N ARG A 69 21.36 -14.22 -7.41
CA ARG A 69 20.52 -15.36 -6.99
C ARG A 69 19.69 -15.95 -8.14
N ILE A 70 19.43 -15.17 -9.19
CA ILE A 70 18.62 -15.59 -10.36
C ILE A 70 19.54 -15.91 -11.57
N ALA A 71 20.86 -15.88 -11.39
CA ALA A 71 21.80 -16.21 -12.46
C ALA A 71 21.58 -17.68 -12.92
N PRO A 72 21.36 -17.93 -14.23
CA PRO A 72 21.09 -19.28 -14.73
C PRO A 72 22.31 -20.17 -14.56
N VAL A 73 22.11 -21.35 -13.96
CA VAL A 73 23.19 -22.29 -13.61
C VAL A 73 23.75 -23.05 -14.83
N ALA A 74 23.06 -22.99 -15.97
CA ALA A 74 23.55 -23.53 -17.24
C ALA A 74 22.83 -22.87 -18.43
N ARG A 75 23.54 -22.75 -19.56
CA ARG A 75 22.93 -22.49 -20.86
C ARG A 75 22.67 -23.81 -21.56
N VAL A 76 21.41 -24.12 -21.86
CA VAL A 76 21.07 -25.21 -22.79
C VAL A 76 21.36 -24.70 -24.20
N MET A 77 22.35 -25.30 -24.87
CA MET A 77 22.58 -25.11 -26.30
C MET A 77 21.56 -25.95 -27.06
N ILE A 78 20.54 -25.31 -27.62
CA ILE A 78 19.65 -25.97 -28.59
C ILE A 78 20.42 -25.98 -29.92
N ALA A 79 20.96 -27.14 -30.30
CA ALA A 79 21.69 -27.30 -31.54
C ALA A 79 20.77 -27.01 -32.73
N SER A 80 21.11 -25.99 -33.51
CA SER A 80 20.33 -25.54 -34.67
C SER A 80 20.81 -26.17 -35.98
N SER A 81 21.35 -27.39 -35.96
CA SER A 81 21.83 -28.06 -37.17
C SER A 81 21.42 -29.53 -37.25
N PRO A 82 20.86 -29.98 -38.38
CA PRO A 82 20.25 -31.29 -38.54
C PRO A 82 21.26 -32.45 -38.51
N THR A 83 22.56 -32.18 -38.60
CA THR A 83 23.60 -33.22 -38.57
C THR A 83 23.87 -33.81 -37.19
N ALA A 84 23.40 -33.17 -36.09
CA ALA A 84 23.48 -33.75 -34.75
C ALA A 84 22.27 -34.64 -34.38
N ALA A 85 21.17 -34.54 -35.13
CA ALA A 85 19.94 -35.32 -34.88
C ALA A 85 20.01 -36.77 -35.38
N ALA A 86 21.00 -37.12 -36.22
CA ALA A 86 21.11 -38.46 -36.79
C ALA A 86 21.55 -39.55 -35.78
N LYS A 87 22.02 -39.17 -34.60
CA LYS A 87 22.56 -40.12 -33.61
C LYS A 87 21.52 -40.60 -32.58
N TRP A 88 20.34 -39.99 -32.55
CA TRP A 88 19.25 -40.34 -31.63
C TRP A 88 18.01 -40.50 -32.50
N GLY A 89 17.56 -41.74 -32.71
CA GLY A 89 16.49 -42.09 -33.63
C GLY A 89 15.13 -41.51 -33.24
N ALA A 90 14.92 -40.23 -33.53
CA ALA A 90 13.66 -39.55 -33.37
C ALA A 90 13.11 -39.18 -34.76
N ALA A 91 11.95 -39.75 -35.07
CA ALA A 91 11.21 -39.55 -36.30
C ALA A 91 11.06 -38.05 -36.64
N SER A 92 11.46 -37.68 -37.85
CA SER A 92 11.35 -36.32 -38.35
C SER A 92 9.88 -35.98 -38.63
N LEU A 93 9.27 -35.16 -37.77
CA LEU A 93 8.15 -34.33 -38.20
C LEU A 93 8.72 -33.22 -39.07
N ALA A 94 8.67 -33.43 -40.39
CA ALA A 94 8.94 -32.39 -41.37
C ALA A 94 7.79 -31.37 -41.34
N ILE A 95 7.98 -30.27 -40.62
CA ILE A 95 7.16 -29.07 -40.79
C ILE A 95 7.79 -28.29 -41.94
N THR A 96 7.13 -28.34 -43.10
CA THR A 96 7.44 -27.57 -44.30
C THR A 96 7.56 -26.08 -43.98
N GLN A 97 8.74 -25.50 -44.24
CA GLN A 97 8.98 -24.07 -44.20
C GLN A 97 8.56 -23.45 -45.55
N ALA A 98 7.67 -22.46 -45.51
CA ALA A 98 7.44 -21.53 -46.63
C ALA A 98 8.35 -20.29 -46.46
N PRO A 99 8.93 -19.73 -47.54
CA PRO A 99 10.03 -18.79 -47.41
C PRO A 99 9.60 -17.31 -47.41
N ALA A 100 10.42 -16.53 -46.70
CA ALA A 100 10.81 -15.14 -46.97
C ALA A 100 9.72 -14.04 -46.95
N ALA A 101 9.69 -13.30 -45.84
CA ALA A 101 9.82 -11.84 -45.89
C ALA A 101 10.47 -11.36 -44.60
N ALA A 102 11.52 -10.56 -44.75
CA ALA A 102 12.34 -10.00 -43.69
C ALA A 102 11.53 -9.11 -42.75
N GLN A 103 11.59 -9.36 -41.44
CA GLN A 103 11.44 -8.33 -40.41
C GLN A 103 12.36 -8.64 -39.24
N HIS A 104 13.26 -7.70 -38.97
CA HIS A 104 14.19 -7.69 -37.85
C HIS A 104 13.40 -7.71 -36.54
N VAL A 105 13.47 -8.81 -35.80
CA VAL A 105 12.98 -8.84 -34.41
C VAL A 105 14.06 -8.22 -33.54
N SER A 106 13.96 -6.90 -33.39
CA SER A 106 14.58 -6.20 -32.27
C SER A 106 14.08 -6.85 -30.98
N ALA A 107 15.01 -7.05 -30.04
CA ALA A 107 14.73 -7.48 -28.70
C ALA A 107 13.53 -6.69 -28.14
N ALA A 108 12.45 -7.39 -27.80
CA ALA A 108 11.38 -6.86 -26.99
C ALA A 108 11.91 -6.65 -25.56
N SER A 109 12.69 -5.59 -25.37
CA SER A 109 12.61 -4.82 -24.14
C SER A 109 11.15 -4.40 -24.02
N ALA A 110 10.42 -4.98 -23.07
CA ALA A 110 9.18 -4.40 -22.63
C ALA A 110 9.46 -2.92 -22.32
N PRO A 111 8.76 -1.95 -22.95
CA PRO A 111 8.79 -0.62 -22.42
C PRO A 111 8.16 -0.73 -21.04
N ALA A 112 8.95 -0.46 -20.00
CA ALA A 112 8.38 0.16 -18.83
C ALA A 112 7.58 1.35 -19.37
N SER A 113 6.25 1.25 -19.34
CA SER A 113 5.37 2.33 -19.72
C SER A 113 5.67 3.49 -18.78
N THR A 114 6.63 4.32 -19.14
CA THR A 114 6.60 5.74 -18.81
C THR A 114 5.34 6.26 -19.49
N GLU A 115 4.22 6.12 -18.79
CA GLU A 115 3.01 6.92 -18.99
C GLU A 115 3.35 8.37 -18.64
N THR A 116 4.27 8.97 -19.40
CA THR A 116 4.35 10.41 -19.59
C THR A 116 3.37 10.75 -20.70
N GLY A 117 2.13 10.32 -20.54
CA GLY A 117 1.07 10.69 -21.45
C GLY A 117 0.64 12.11 -21.13
N GLY A 118 0.38 12.92 -22.16
CA GLY A 118 -0.09 14.30 -21.98
C GLY A 118 -1.38 14.40 -21.15
N PRO A 119 -1.91 15.61 -20.92
CA PRO A 119 -3.03 15.86 -20.01
C PRO A 119 -4.23 14.91 -20.18
N SER A 120 -4.53 14.50 -21.42
CA SER A 120 -5.60 13.54 -21.74
C SER A 120 -5.34 12.12 -21.21
N ALA A 121 -4.09 11.63 -21.26
CA ALA A 121 -3.73 10.31 -20.77
C ALA A 121 -3.77 10.24 -19.24
N MET A 122 -3.36 11.31 -18.57
CA MET A 122 -3.45 11.41 -17.11
C MET A 122 -4.89 11.49 -16.63
N LEU A 123 -5.76 12.20 -17.35
CA LEU A 123 -7.20 12.21 -17.09
C LEU A 123 -7.85 10.83 -17.33
N ALA A 124 -7.38 10.10 -18.34
CA ALA A 124 -7.82 8.72 -18.55
C ALA A 124 -7.35 7.81 -17.40
N LEU A 125 -6.14 8.01 -16.88
CA LEU A 125 -5.61 7.26 -15.74
C LEU A 125 -6.38 7.54 -14.45
N THR A 126 -6.72 8.80 -14.13
CA THR A 126 -7.55 9.14 -12.97
C THR A 126 -8.94 8.52 -13.07
N LYS A 127 -9.52 8.47 -14.27
CA LYS A 127 -10.78 7.77 -14.52
C LYS A 127 -10.64 6.25 -14.31
N ARG A 128 -9.59 5.62 -14.85
CA ARG A 128 -9.33 4.17 -14.69
C ARG A 128 -9.07 3.77 -13.24
N LYS A 129 -8.44 4.64 -12.46
CA LYS A 129 -8.16 4.43 -11.03
C LYS A 129 -9.26 4.97 -10.12
N ASN A 130 -10.42 5.33 -10.69
CA ASN A 130 -11.61 5.80 -9.98
C ASN A 130 -11.39 7.03 -9.09
N CYS A 131 -10.36 7.83 -9.35
CA CYS A 131 -10.05 9.02 -8.55
C CYS A 131 -11.14 10.10 -8.71
N LEU A 132 -11.81 10.12 -9.86
CA LEU A 132 -12.86 11.09 -10.20
C LEU A 132 -14.17 10.88 -9.45
N ALA A 133 -14.33 9.78 -8.70
CA ALA A 133 -15.47 9.57 -7.83
C ALA A 133 -15.44 10.50 -6.60
N CYS A 134 -14.25 10.92 -6.19
CA CYS A 134 -14.04 11.71 -4.98
C CYS A 134 -13.36 13.06 -5.23
N HIS A 135 -12.72 13.24 -6.39
CA HIS A 135 -12.01 14.45 -6.78
C HIS A 135 -12.49 14.95 -8.13
N ALA A 136 -12.42 16.26 -8.34
CA ALA A 136 -12.58 16.87 -9.66
C ALA A 136 -11.38 17.77 -9.98
N LEU A 137 -11.31 18.24 -11.22
CA LEU A 137 -10.24 19.14 -11.67
C LEU A 137 -10.31 20.49 -10.95
N ASP A 138 -11.49 21.09 -10.89
CA ASP A 138 -11.73 22.50 -10.62
C ASP A 138 -12.65 22.77 -9.41
N HIS A 139 -13.32 21.75 -8.89
CA HIS A 139 -14.21 21.88 -7.73
C HIS A 139 -14.05 20.75 -6.72
N LYS A 140 -14.52 21.00 -5.49
CA LYS A 140 -14.52 20.02 -4.41
C LYS A 140 -15.68 19.05 -4.59
N VAL A 141 -15.42 17.75 -4.45
CA VAL A 141 -16.45 16.69 -4.42
C VAL A 141 -16.50 16.11 -3.01
N VAL A 142 -15.72 15.06 -2.74
CA VAL A 142 -15.44 14.57 -1.39
C VAL A 142 -14.08 15.13 -0.93
N GLY A 143 -13.07 14.89 -1.75
CA GLY A 143 -11.74 15.49 -1.65
C GLY A 143 -11.64 16.83 -2.37
N PRO A 144 -10.50 17.54 -2.19
CA PRO A 144 -10.24 18.82 -2.85
C PRO A 144 -10.16 18.71 -4.37
N ALA A 145 -10.39 19.84 -5.05
CA ALA A 145 -10.08 19.99 -6.47
C ALA A 145 -8.59 19.76 -6.74
N TYR A 146 -8.23 19.14 -7.86
CA TYR A 146 -6.83 18.96 -8.23
C TYR A 146 -6.08 20.29 -8.37
N GLN A 147 -6.71 21.32 -8.92
CA GLN A 147 -6.16 22.67 -8.98
C GLN A 147 -5.90 23.26 -7.57
N ALA A 148 -6.78 23.00 -6.60
CA ALA A 148 -6.56 23.44 -5.23
C ALA A 148 -5.36 22.74 -4.57
N VAL A 149 -5.16 21.44 -4.87
CA VAL A 149 -3.97 20.71 -4.44
C VAL A 149 -2.71 21.31 -5.09
N ALA A 150 -2.76 21.58 -6.40
CA ALA A 150 -1.65 22.20 -7.13
C ALA A 150 -1.25 23.55 -6.50
N ALA A 151 -2.22 24.44 -6.28
CA ALA A 151 -2.00 25.75 -5.68
C ALA A 151 -1.46 25.67 -4.24
N GLN A 152 -2.03 24.79 -3.41
CA GLN A 152 -1.60 24.61 -2.01
C GLN A 152 -0.14 24.14 -1.90
N TYR A 153 0.31 23.31 -2.84
CA TYR A 153 1.63 22.67 -2.81
C TYR A 153 2.64 23.25 -3.79
N ALA A 154 2.28 24.30 -4.54
CA ALA A 154 3.16 24.99 -5.47
C ALA A 154 4.46 25.45 -4.77
N GLY A 155 5.61 25.08 -5.34
CA GLY A 155 6.93 25.47 -4.84
C GLY A 155 7.35 24.86 -3.50
N LYS A 156 6.56 23.96 -2.89
CA LYS A 156 6.91 23.34 -1.61
C LYS A 156 7.87 22.16 -1.82
N PRO A 157 9.07 22.16 -1.22
CA PRO A 157 10.00 21.03 -1.32
C PRO A 157 9.38 19.79 -0.67
N GLY A 158 9.54 18.63 -1.31
CA GLY A 158 9.02 17.35 -0.81
C GLY A 158 7.51 17.13 -0.98
N ALA A 159 6.76 18.08 -1.54
CA ALA A 159 5.31 17.94 -1.73
C ALA A 159 4.93 16.73 -2.59
N GLU A 160 5.68 16.46 -3.67
CA GLU A 160 5.44 15.31 -4.53
C GLU A 160 5.50 13.99 -3.74
N GLN A 161 6.55 13.78 -2.94
CA GLN A 161 6.73 12.54 -2.17
C GLN A 161 5.65 12.37 -1.10
N MET A 162 5.27 13.47 -0.44
CA MET A 162 4.21 13.47 0.55
C MET A 162 2.86 13.14 -0.09
N LEU A 163 2.53 13.74 -1.23
CA LEU A 163 1.30 13.48 -1.96
C LEU A 163 1.26 12.06 -2.54
N VAL A 164 2.38 11.53 -3.04
CA VAL A 164 2.45 10.12 -3.46
C VAL A 164 2.17 9.18 -2.29
N SER A 165 2.74 9.47 -1.12
CA SER A 165 2.49 8.69 0.09
C SER A 165 1.02 8.78 0.51
N ALA A 166 0.42 9.97 0.45
CA ALA A 166 -1.01 10.17 0.72
C ALA A 166 -1.90 9.38 -0.25
N VAL A 167 -1.58 9.36 -1.55
CA VAL A 167 -2.33 8.57 -2.55
C VAL A 167 -2.24 7.08 -2.26
N LEU A 168 -1.06 6.56 -1.91
CA LEU A 168 -0.88 5.13 -1.69
C LEU A 168 -1.47 4.66 -0.35
N LEU A 169 -1.22 5.41 0.73
CA LEU A 169 -1.52 4.99 2.10
C LEU A 169 -2.81 5.59 2.66
N GLY A 170 -3.43 6.51 1.93
CA GLY A 170 -4.53 7.32 2.43
C GLY A 170 -4.03 8.53 3.23
N HIS A 171 -4.96 9.44 3.52
CA HIS A 171 -4.66 10.70 4.20
C HIS A 171 -5.86 11.26 4.94
N VAL A 172 -5.64 11.98 6.03
CA VAL A 172 -6.69 12.68 6.79
C VAL A 172 -6.14 13.97 7.40
N GLY A 173 -7.01 14.97 7.60
CA GLY A 173 -6.68 16.19 8.35
C GLY A 173 -6.46 17.43 7.49
N THR A 174 -5.60 17.37 6.46
CA THR A 174 -5.25 18.59 5.68
C THR A 174 -6.45 19.23 4.97
N TRP A 175 -7.38 18.42 4.47
CA TRP A 175 -8.51 18.87 3.66
C TRP A 175 -9.85 18.74 4.38
N GLY A 176 -9.82 18.37 5.67
CA GLY A 176 -10.99 18.12 6.49
C GLY A 176 -10.93 16.78 7.25
N PRO A 177 -12.02 16.46 7.96
CA PRO A 177 -12.09 15.27 8.82
C PRO A 177 -12.37 13.96 8.05
N VAL A 178 -12.77 14.06 6.77
CA VAL A 178 -13.06 12.87 5.95
C VAL A 178 -11.74 12.23 5.50
N PRO A 179 -11.46 10.96 5.88
CA PRO A 179 -10.24 10.29 5.46
C PRO A 179 -10.34 9.86 4.00
N MET A 180 -9.26 10.09 3.24
CA MET A 180 -9.03 9.45 1.95
C MET A 180 -8.49 8.03 2.20
N PRO A 181 -9.18 6.96 1.75
CA PRO A 181 -8.70 5.59 1.92
C PRO A 181 -7.40 5.31 1.17
N ALA A 182 -6.68 4.26 1.59
CA ALA A 182 -5.53 3.76 0.84
C ALA A 182 -5.96 3.22 -0.53
N ASN A 183 -5.25 3.61 -1.59
CA ASN A 183 -5.55 3.17 -2.95
C ASN A 183 -4.74 1.90 -3.30
N ALA A 184 -5.25 0.73 -2.88
CA ALA A 184 -4.55 -0.55 -3.04
C ALA A 184 -4.24 -0.91 -4.50
N ASP A 185 -5.07 -0.47 -5.44
CA ASP A 185 -4.91 -0.74 -6.89
C ASP A 185 -3.94 0.20 -7.60
N VAL A 186 -3.34 1.15 -6.88
CA VAL A 186 -2.39 2.13 -7.42
C VAL A 186 -0.98 1.75 -6.98
N THR A 187 -0.09 1.54 -7.96
CA THR A 187 1.32 1.28 -7.70
C THR A 187 2.13 2.58 -7.59
N PRO A 188 3.36 2.56 -7.04
CA PRO A 188 4.14 3.79 -6.83
C PRO A 188 4.41 4.60 -8.10
N ALA A 189 4.61 3.93 -9.24
CA ALA A 189 4.89 4.59 -10.51
C ALA A 189 3.71 5.44 -11.03
N PRO A 190 2.47 4.90 -11.19
CA PRO A 190 1.32 5.69 -11.57
C PRO A 190 0.93 6.72 -10.50
N ALA A 191 1.10 6.42 -9.21
CA ALA A 191 0.89 7.42 -8.15
C ALA A 191 1.79 8.65 -8.35
N LYS A 192 3.08 8.42 -8.63
CA LYS A 192 4.03 9.49 -8.93
C LYS A 192 3.59 10.28 -10.16
N ALA A 193 3.30 9.62 -11.27
CA ALA A 193 2.85 10.27 -12.50
C ALA A 193 1.60 11.15 -12.26
N LEU A 194 0.61 10.63 -11.54
CA LEU A 194 -0.61 11.36 -11.18
C LEU A 194 -0.33 12.61 -10.36
N VAL A 195 0.50 12.48 -9.32
CA VAL A 195 0.86 13.61 -8.46
C VAL A 195 1.66 14.66 -9.22
N THR A 196 2.64 14.26 -10.04
CA THR A 196 3.40 15.19 -10.88
C THR A 196 2.46 15.96 -11.82
N TRP A 197 1.51 15.27 -12.44
CA TRP A 197 0.52 15.91 -13.30
C TRP A 197 -0.39 16.87 -12.53
N ILE A 198 -0.91 16.48 -11.35
CA ILE A 198 -1.74 17.34 -10.50
C ILE A 198 -1.00 18.61 -10.12
N LEU A 199 0.27 18.50 -9.68
CA LEU A 199 1.09 19.66 -9.33
C LEU A 199 1.37 20.59 -10.52
N GLY A 200 1.26 20.09 -11.75
CA GLY A 200 1.37 20.86 -12.98
C GLY A 200 0.06 21.53 -13.45
N LEU A 201 -1.04 21.41 -12.71
CA LEU A 201 -2.34 22.03 -13.06
C LEU A 201 -2.50 23.49 -12.60
N ASN A 202 -1.41 24.15 -12.23
CA ASN A 202 -1.41 25.53 -11.74
C ASN A 202 -1.25 26.56 -12.87
#